data_AF-A0A1C5ZUP2-F1
#
_entry.id   AF-A0A1C5ZUP2-F1
#
_cell.length_a   1.000
_cell.length_b   1.000
_cell.length_c   1.000
_cell.angle_alpha   90.00
_cell.angle_beta   90.00
_cell.angle_gamma   90.00
#
_symmetry.space_group_name_H-M   'P 1'
#
loop_
_entity.id
_entity.type
_entity.pdbx_description
1 polymer ?
#
loop_
_entity_poly.entity_id
_entity_poly.type
_entity_poly.pdbx_seq_one_letter_code
_entity_poly.pdbx_strand_id
1 'polypeptide(L)'
;MQETKPDFIVAIDALAARNSKRLNRTIQIADTGIHPGSGVGNQRNAINRETVGVPVIAIGVPTVVDAATIVNDAMENLLAALESSEMLKGVGVVMQGYSAAEKYELVKELIAPHLNGMFVTPKDIDDTVKRISYTISEALNLLFSNQV
;
A
#
# COMPACT_ATOMS: atom_id res chain seq x y z
N MET A 1 -4.94 11.26 -25.78
CA MET A 1 -4.98 12.72 -25.97
C MET A 1 -5.49 13.15 -27.34
N GLN A 2 -5.20 12.43 -28.42
CA GLN A 2 -5.60 12.86 -29.77
C GLN A 2 -7.12 12.82 -29.99
N GLU A 3 -7.81 11.82 -29.42
CA GLU A 3 -9.26 11.62 -29.61
C GLU A 3 -10.11 12.49 -28.67
N THR A 4 -9.88 12.41 -27.36
CA THR A 4 -10.79 12.99 -26.35
C THR A 4 -10.38 14.35 -25.79
N LYS A 5 -9.11 14.77 -25.95
CA LYS A 5 -8.56 16.06 -25.49
C LYS A 5 -9.07 16.53 -24.10
N PRO A 6 -8.93 15.72 -23.03
CA PRO A 6 -9.40 16.09 -21.70
C PRO A 6 -8.60 17.24 -21.08
N ASP A 7 -9.23 18.04 -20.22
CA ASP A 7 -8.55 19.09 -19.45
C ASP A 7 -7.68 18.54 -18.30
N PHE A 8 -8.06 17.38 -17.75
CA PHE A 8 -7.31 16.62 -16.76
C PHE A 8 -7.75 15.15 -16.77
N ILE A 9 -6.97 14.27 -16.12
CA ILE A 9 -7.29 12.85 -15.97
C ILE A 9 -7.45 12.52 -14.49
N VAL A 10 -8.48 11.76 -14.14
CA VAL A 10 -8.56 11.05 -12.85
C VAL A 10 -8.18 9.59 -13.10
N ALA A 11 -7.04 9.16 -12.56
CA ALA A 11 -6.57 7.79 -12.64
C ALA A 11 -6.87 7.08 -11.31
N ILE A 12 -7.42 5.86 -11.37
CA ILE A 12 -7.74 5.06 -10.18
C ILE A 12 -6.97 3.75 -10.26
N ASP A 13 -6.25 3.38 -9.21
CA ASP A 13 -5.42 2.17 -9.17
C ASP A 13 -5.51 1.41 -7.85
N ALA A 14 -5.29 0.10 -7.93
CA ALA A 14 -5.09 -0.77 -6.80
C ALA A 14 -3.60 -0.78 -6.43
N LEU A 15 -3.29 -0.42 -5.19
CA LEU A 15 -1.92 -0.26 -4.69
C LEU A 15 -1.52 -1.43 -3.78
N ALA A 16 -0.22 -1.68 -3.68
CA ALA A 16 0.34 -2.49 -2.62
C ALA A 16 0.59 -1.63 -1.37
N ALA A 17 0.11 -2.09 -0.22
CA ALA A 17 0.37 -1.45 1.06
C ALA A 17 1.78 -1.79 1.56
N ARG A 18 2.41 -0.84 2.27
CA ARG A 18 3.69 -1.04 2.98
C ARG A 18 3.51 -1.47 4.44
N ASN A 19 2.27 -1.61 4.89
CA ASN A 19 1.91 -2.27 6.15
C ASN A 19 0.49 -2.83 6.05
N SER A 20 0.18 -3.82 6.87
CA SER A 20 -1.12 -4.48 6.94
C SER A 20 -2.24 -3.54 7.42
N LYS A 21 -1.92 -2.56 8.28
CA LYS A 21 -2.90 -1.62 8.87
C LYS A 21 -3.60 -0.73 7.84
N ARG A 22 -2.98 -0.49 6.69
CA ARG A 22 -3.53 0.35 5.61
C ARG A 22 -4.35 -0.41 4.58
N LEU A 23 -4.23 -1.74 4.56
CA LEU A 23 -4.93 -2.63 3.65
C LEU A 23 -6.44 -2.40 3.76
N ASN A 24 -7.08 -2.05 2.65
CA ASN A 24 -8.53 -1.81 2.54
C ASN A 24 -9.11 -0.70 3.45
N ARG A 25 -8.27 0.11 4.10
CA ARG A 25 -8.71 1.12 5.10
C ARG A 25 -8.35 2.55 4.72
N THR A 26 -7.57 2.74 3.66
CA THR A 26 -7.11 4.06 3.24
C THR A 26 -7.35 4.26 1.75
N ILE A 27 -7.63 5.49 1.35
CA ILE A 27 -7.63 5.94 -0.04
C ILE A 27 -6.55 7.02 -0.13
N GLN A 28 -5.62 6.88 -1.06
CA GLN A 28 -4.56 7.83 -1.30
C GLN A 28 -4.95 8.74 -2.47
N ILE A 29 -4.75 10.04 -2.34
CA ILE A 29 -5.00 11.02 -3.40
C ILE A 29 -3.71 11.81 -3.61
N ALA A 30 -3.27 11.94 -4.87
CA ALA A 30 -2.07 12.69 -5.23
C ALA A 30 -2.18 13.28 -6.63
N ASP A 31 -1.41 14.31 -6.94
CA ASP A 31 -1.29 14.94 -8.26
C ASP A 31 -0.05 14.48 -9.06
N THR A 32 0.77 13.62 -8.45
CA THR A 32 2.01 13.07 -9.04
C THR A 32 1.75 12.02 -10.12
N GLY A 33 0.50 11.59 -10.30
CA GLY A 33 0.13 10.49 -11.17
C GLY A 33 0.28 9.09 -10.54
N ILE A 34 0.14 8.06 -11.36
CA ILE A 34 0.16 6.65 -10.96
C ILE A 34 1.31 5.91 -11.65
N HIS A 35 1.98 5.03 -10.90
CA HIS A 35 2.96 4.08 -11.43
C HIS A 35 2.41 2.66 -11.29
N PRO A 36 1.65 2.15 -12.28
CA PRO A 36 0.92 0.91 -12.14
C PRO A 36 1.89 -0.25 -11.91
N GLY A 37 1.62 -1.05 -10.87
CA GLY A 37 2.40 -2.23 -10.50
C GLY A 37 3.74 -1.94 -9.79
N SER A 38 4.11 -0.68 -9.57
CA SER A 38 5.35 -0.31 -8.88
C SER A 38 5.48 -0.92 -7.48
N GLY A 39 4.36 -1.01 -6.75
CA GLY A 39 4.30 -1.62 -5.41
C GLY A 39 4.41 -3.15 -5.40
N VAL A 40 4.37 -3.81 -6.56
CA VAL A 40 4.48 -5.27 -6.72
C VAL A 40 5.66 -5.67 -7.61
N GLY A 41 6.62 -4.77 -7.82
CA GLY A 41 7.82 -5.03 -8.61
C GLY A 41 7.61 -5.01 -10.14
N ASN A 42 6.42 -4.60 -10.62
CA ASN A 42 6.09 -4.57 -12.04
C ASN A 42 5.92 -3.12 -12.51
N GLN A 43 6.96 -2.51 -13.08
CA GLN A 43 6.88 -1.12 -13.51
C GLN A 43 6.28 -1.01 -14.92
N ARG A 44 5.02 -0.61 -15.01
CA ARG A 44 4.42 -0.17 -16.28
C ARG A 44 4.68 1.32 -16.49
N ASN A 45 4.41 1.78 -17.71
CA ASN A 45 4.48 3.21 -18.03
C ASN A 45 3.61 4.02 -17.05
N ALA A 46 4.22 5.04 -16.46
CA ALA A 46 3.55 5.93 -15.54
C ALA A 46 2.41 6.68 -16.24
N ILE A 47 1.34 6.95 -15.52
CA ILE A 47 0.24 7.82 -15.93
C ILE A 47 0.37 9.08 -15.08
N ASN A 48 1.10 10.07 -15.60
CA ASN A 48 1.36 11.34 -14.93
C ASN A 48 1.35 12.47 -15.97
N ARG A 49 1.50 13.71 -15.50
CA ARG A 49 1.46 14.88 -16.37
C ARG A 49 2.54 14.83 -17.44
N GLU A 50 3.69 14.27 -17.13
CA GLU A 50 4.83 14.14 -18.04
C GLU A 50 4.54 13.17 -19.19
N THR A 51 3.85 12.07 -18.92
CA THR A 51 3.54 11.06 -19.94
C THR A 51 2.29 11.38 -20.74
N VAL A 52 1.30 12.02 -20.13
CA VAL A 52 0.00 12.27 -20.78
C VAL A 52 -0.23 13.73 -21.20
N GLY A 53 0.54 14.67 -20.68
CA GLY A 53 0.53 16.09 -21.08
C GLY A 53 -0.50 16.98 -20.39
N VAL A 54 -1.40 16.43 -19.58
CA VAL A 54 -2.40 17.18 -18.80
C VAL A 54 -2.32 16.81 -17.31
N PRO A 55 -2.85 17.62 -16.38
CA PRO A 55 -2.88 17.28 -14.96
C PRO A 55 -3.50 15.90 -14.71
N VAL A 56 -2.92 15.13 -13.79
CA VAL A 56 -3.42 13.82 -13.39
C VAL A 56 -3.69 13.82 -11.89
N ILE A 57 -4.93 13.52 -11.51
CA ILE A 57 -5.30 13.23 -10.13
C ILE A 57 -5.29 11.70 -9.98
N ALA A 58 -4.41 11.19 -9.15
CA ALA A 58 -4.27 9.78 -8.82
C ALA A 58 -5.08 9.44 -7.58
N ILE A 59 -5.90 8.40 -7.66
CA ILE A 59 -6.63 7.80 -6.54
C ILE A 59 -6.16 6.36 -6.38
N GLY A 60 -5.54 6.05 -5.25
CA GLY A 60 -4.96 4.75 -4.96
C GLY A 60 -5.61 4.04 -3.78
N VAL A 61 -5.99 2.78 -3.96
CA VAL A 61 -6.59 1.95 -2.90
C VAL A 61 -5.65 0.78 -2.58
N PRO A 62 -5.11 0.67 -1.36
CA PRO A 62 -4.25 -0.46 -1.01
C PRO A 62 -5.08 -1.75 -0.85
N THR A 63 -4.96 -2.70 -1.78
CA THR A 63 -5.76 -3.94 -1.82
C THR A 63 -4.97 -5.22 -1.55
N VAL A 64 -3.64 -5.13 -1.65
CA VAL A 64 -2.71 -6.21 -1.34
C VAL A 64 -1.55 -5.71 -0.49
N VAL A 65 -0.88 -6.62 0.19
CA VAL A 65 0.37 -6.36 0.92
C VAL A 65 1.35 -7.49 0.64
N ASP A 66 2.64 -7.18 0.58
CA ASP A 66 3.69 -8.19 0.42
C ASP A 66 3.74 -9.11 1.67
N ALA A 67 3.88 -10.42 1.46
CA ALA A 67 3.95 -11.38 2.55
C ALA A 67 5.11 -11.09 3.53
N ALA A 68 6.26 -10.64 3.03
CA ALA A 68 7.38 -10.20 3.87
C ALA A 68 7.00 -9.00 4.74
N THR A 69 6.16 -8.09 4.23
CA THR A 69 5.65 -6.95 5.01
C THR A 69 4.74 -7.41 6.15
N ILE A 70 3.91 -8.44 5.96
CA ILE A 70 3.10 -9.01 7.05
C ILE A 70 3.99 -9.61 8.14
N VAL A 71 5.04 -10.36 7.75
CA VAL A 71 5.95 -10.95 8.73
C VAL A 71 6.71 -9.87 9.48
N ASN A 72 7.14 -8.81 8.79
CA ASN A 72 7.76 -7.65 9.43
C ASN A 72 6.83 -6.98 10.45
N ASP A 73 5.57 -6.72 10.08
CA ASP A 73 4.56 -6.17 11.01
C ASP A 73 4.38 -7.07 12.24
N ALA A 74 4.36 -8.40 12.06
CA ALA A 74 4.24 -9.35 13.16
C ALA A 74 5.48 -9.33 14.08
N MET A 75 6.69 -9.24 13.50
CA MET A 75 7.94 -9.15 14.24
C MET A 75 8.05 -7.84 15.04
N GLU A 76 7.65 -6.71 14.47
CA GLU A 76 7.59 -5.42 15.19
C GLU A 76 6.65 -5.51 16.39
N ASN A 77 5.45 -6.07 16.22
CA ASN A 77 4.51 -6.27 17.31
C ASN A 77 5.06 -7.22 18.40
N LEU A 78 5.77 -8.28 17.99
CA LEU A 78 6.44 -9.19 18.93
C LEU A 78 7.51 -8.46 19.73
N LEU A 79 8.40 -7.71 19.08
CA LEU A 79 9.46 -6.96 19.74
C LEU A 79 8.89 -5.95 20.74
N ALA A 80 7.85 -5.21 20.36
CA ALA A 80 7.17 -4.29 21.27
C ALA A 80 6.56 -5.02 22.49
N ALA A 81 6.00 -6.22 22.30
CA ALA A 81 5.50 -7.06 23.39
C ALA A 81 6.62 -7.58 24.31
N LEU A 82 7.80 -7.89 23.76
CA LEU A 82 8.98 -8.31 24.53
C LEU A 82 9.56 -7.16 25.35
N GLU A 83 9.63 -5.94 24.78
CA GLU A 83 10.12 -4.75 25.48
C GLU A 83 9.21 -4.31 26.64
N SER A 84 7.90 -4.58 26.53
CA SER A 84 6.91 -4.26 27.57
C SER A 84 6.76 -5.32 28.66
N SER A 85 7.42 -6.49 28.53
CA SER A 85 7.33 -7.60 29.49
C SER A 85 8.59 -7.71 30.37
N GLU A 86 8.43 -7.56 31.69
CA GLU A 86 9.55 -7.72 32.64
C GLU A 86 10.14 -9.13 32.67
N MET A 87 9.33 -10.17 32.37
CA MET A 87 9.79 -11.56 32.31
C MET A 87 10.71 -11.84 31.11
N LEU A 88 10.62 -11.04 30.05
CA LEU A 88 11.32 -11.30 28.78
C LEU A 88 12.49 -10.35 28.54
N LYS A 89 12.87 -9.53 29.53
CA LYS A 89 14.04 -8.66 29.49
C LYS A 89 15.31 -9.40 29.04
N GLY A 90 15.52 -10.65 29.46
CA GLY A 90 16.68 -11.46 29.05
C GLY A 90 16.75 -11.77 27.56
N VAL A 91 15.60 -11.96 26.89
CA VAL A 91 15.50 -12.11 25.42
C VAL A 91 15.61 -10.73 24.75
N GLY A 92 15.03 -9.71 25.39
CA GLY A 92 15.15 -8.31 24.96
C GLY A 92 16.60 -7.82 24.89
N VAL A 93 17.48 -8.25 25.80
CA VAL A 93 18.90 -7.85 25.85
C VAL A 93 19.69 -8.33 24.62
N VAL A 94 19.43 -9.55 24.12
CA VAL A 94 20.08 -10.05 22.87
C VAL A 94 19.60 -9.25 21.66
N MET A 95 18.34 -8.81 21.69
CA MET A 95 17.73 -8.00 20.64
C MET A 95 18.09 -6.50 20.76
N GLN A 96 18.54 -6.00 21.91
CA GLN A 96 18.93 -4.58 22.09
C GLN A 96 20.22 -4.21 21.35
N GLY A 97 21.04 -5.20 20.98
CA GLY A 97 22.28 -4.97 20.21
C GLY A 97 22.07 -4.56 18.75
N TYR A 98 20.84 -4.68 18.23
CA TYR A 98 20.48 -4.31 16.86
C TYR A 98 19.52 -3.13 16.84
N SER A 99 19.78 -2.17 15.96
CA SER A 99 18.83 -1.12 15.61
C SER A 99 17.57 -1.73 14.95
N ALA A 100 16.46 -0.99 14.99
CA ALA A 100 15.23 -1.40 14.30
C ALA A 100 15.45 -1.69 12.80
N ALA A 101 16.35 -0.92 12.16
CA ALA A 101 16.72 -1.11 10.77
C ALA A 101 17.52 -2.41 10.53
N GLU A 102 18.44 -2.77 11.42
CA GLU A 102 19.21 -4.02 11.30
C GLU A 102 18.36 -5.26 11.56
N LYS A 103 17.43 -5.19 12.53
CA LYS A 103 16.44 -6.25 12.75
C LYS A 103 15.56 -6.45 11.51
N TYR A 104 15.12 -5.34 10.90
CA TYR A 104 14.33 -5.35 9.69
C TYR A 104 15.07 -6.01 8.53
N GLU A 105 16.33 -5.65 8.30
CA GLU A 105 17.10 -6.20 7.18
C GLU A 105 17.45 -7.68 7.40
N LEU A 106 17.73 -8.10 8.64
CA LEU A 106 17.93 -9.52 8.97
C LEU A 106 16.70 -10.38 8.71
N VAL A 107 15.51 -9.94 9.15
CA VAL A 107 14.25 -10.65 8.91
C VAL A 107 13.96 -10.71 7.41
N LYS A 108 14.16 -9.59 6.71
CA LYS A 108 14.00 -9.52 5.26
C LYS A 108 14.96 -10.47 4.55
N GLU A 109 16.23 -10.56 4.90
CA GLU A 109 17.19 -11.49 4.28
C GLU A 109 16.86 -12.96 4.54
N LEU A 110 16.37 -13.30 5.74
CA LEU A 110 15.99 -14.68 6.09
C LEU A 110 14.69 -15.13 5.40
N ILE A 111 13.74 -14.21 5.19
CA ILE A 111 12.36 -14.55 4.80
C ILE A 111 12.07 -14.23 3.33
N ALA A 112 12.66 -13.16 2.79
CA ALA A 112 12.45 -12.75 1.39
C ALA A 112 12.75 -13.86 0.36
N PRO A 113 13.76 -14.74 0.51
CA PRO A 113 14.04 -15.77 -0.50
C PRO A 113 12.86 -16.70 -0.77
N HIS A 114 11.98 -16.91 0.22
CA HIS A 114 10.85 -17.83 0.12
C HIS A 114 9.50 -17.12 -0.10
N LEU A 115 9.41 -15.82 0.19
CA LEU A 115 8.17 -15.04 0.08
C LEU A 115 8.16 -14.03 -1.07
N ASN A 116 9.27 -13.92 -1.83
CA ASN A 116 9.35 -12.99 -2.94
C ASN A 116 8.25 -13.25 -3.99
N GLY A 117 7.50 -12.22 -4.35
CA GLY A 117 6.38 -12.31 -5.27
C GLY A 117 5.06 -12.85 -4.67
N MET A 118 5.02 -13.14 -3.35
CA MET A 118 3.78 -13.49 -2.67
C MET A 118 3.06 -12.24 -2.16
N PHE A 119 1.83 -12.06 -2.62
CA PHE A 119 0.94 -11.00 -2.16
C PHE A 119 -0.22 -11.60 -1.37
N VAL A 120 -0.59 -10.90 -0.30
CA VAL A 120 -1.67 -11.31 0.60
C VAL A 120 -2.78 -10.26 0.53
N THR A 121 -4.01 -10.75 0.53
CA THR A 121 -5.23 -9.94 0.58
C THR A 121 -6.20 -10.56 1.58
N PRO A 122 -7.12 -9.77 2.18
CA PRO A 122 -8.11 -10.31 3.10
C PRO A 122 -9.07 -11.27 2.38
N LYS A 123 -9.66 -12.20 3.14
CA LYS A 123 -10.58 -13.20 2.60
C LYS A 123 -11.82 -12.60 1.93
N ASP A 124 -12.25 -11.44 2.39
CA ASP A 124 -13.43 -10.69 1.93
C ASP A 124 -13.05 -9.51 1.02
N ILE A 125 -11.96 -9.66 0.25
CA ILE A 125 -11.47 -8.60 -0.65
C ILE A 125 -12.53 -8.18 -1.66
N ASP A 126 -13.30 -9.12 -2.22
CA ASP A 126 -14.31 -8.82 -3.25
C ASP A 126 -15.39 -7.86 -2.73
N ASP A 127 -15.91 -8.12 -1.53
CA ASP A 127 -16.89 -7.26 -0.88
C ASP A 127 -16.30 -5.88 -0.55
N THR A 128 -15.05 -5.86 -0.14
CA THR A 128 -14.38 -4.61 0.24
C THR A 128 -14.08 -3.74 -0.98
N VAL A 129 -13.60 -4.33 -2.07
CA VAL A 129 -13.41 -3.65 -3.35
C VAL A 129 -14.74 -3.08 -3.84
N LYS A 130 -15.84 -3.83 -3.74
CA LYS A 130 -17.18 -3.36 -4.12
C LYS A 130 -17.66 -2.17 -3.29
N ARG A 131 -17.41 -2.18 -1.98
CA ARG A 131 -17.76 -1.04 -1.10
C ARG A 131 -16.93 0.20 -1.42
N ILE A 132 -15.62 0.02 -1.65
CA ILE A 132 -14.71 1.13 -1.97
C ILE A 132 -15.02 1.69 -3.36
N SER A 133 -15.31 0.84 -4.36
CA SER A 133 -15.69 1.30 -5.70
C SER A 133 -16.95 2.14 -5.66
N TYR A 134 -17.95 1.74 -4.87
CA TYR A 134 -19.15 2.55 -4.67
C TYR A 134 -18.82 3.90 -4.02
N THR A 135 -18.00 3.89 -2.97
CA THR A 135 -17.58 5.12 -2.27
C THR A 135 -16.87 6.11 -3.22
N ILE A 136 -15.93 5.63 -4.02
CA ILE A 136 -15.19 6.46 -4.97
C ILE A 136 -16.12 6.95 -6.10
N SER A 137 -16.97 6.07 -6.64
CA SER A 137 -17.92 6.43 -7.69
C SER A 137 -18.88 7.53 -7.23
N GLU A 138 -19.48 7.39 -6.06
CA GLU A 138 -20.41 8.39 -5.52
C GLU A 138 -19.72 9.71 -5.20
N ALA A 139 -18.49 9.67 -4.68
CA ALA A 139 -17.71 10.89 -4.44
C ALA A 139 -17.42 11.65 -5.74
N LEU A 140 -17.04 10.94 -6.82
CA LEU A 140 -16.82 11.54 -8.13
C LEU A 140 -18.13 12.04 -8.75
N ASN A 141 -19.22 11.27 -8.64
CA ASN A 141 -20.53 11.69 -9.11
C ASN A 141 -20.98 12.96 -8.41
N LEU A 142 -20.84 13.06 -7.08
CA LEU A 142 -21.20 14.26 -6.32
C LEU A 142 -20.36 15.47 -6.74
N LEU A 143 -19.04 15.26 -6.94
CA LEU A 143 -18.12 16.31 -7.39
C LEU A 143 -18.49 16.88 -8.77
N PHE A 144 -18.90 16.03 -9.72
CA PHE A 144 -19.12 16.45 -11.12
C PHE A 144 -20.58 16.68 -11.50
N SER A 145 -21.55 16.20 -10.70
CA SER A 145 -22.99 16.37 -11.00
C SER A 145 -23.57 17.70 -10.52
N ASN A 146 -22.78 18.57 -9.87
CA ASN A 146 -23.24 19.82 -9.26
C ASN A 146 -24.44 19.63 -8.30
N GLN A 147 -24.62 18.43 -7.74
CA GLN A 147 -25.62 18.16 -6.71
C GLN A 147 -25.09 18.51 -5.32
N VAL A 148 -24.92 19.82 -5.06
CA VAL A 148 -24.81 20.41 -3.72
C VAL A 148 -25.60 21.71 -3.70
#